data_AF-A0A2A3G851-F1
#
_entry.id   AF-A0A2A3G851-F1
#
_cell.length_a   1.000
_cell.length_b   1.000
_cell.length_c   1.000
_cell.angle_alpha   90.00
_cell.angle_beta   90.00
_cell.angle_gamma   90.00
#
_symmetry.space_group_name_H-M   'P 1'
#
loop_
_entity.id
_entity.type
_entity.pdbx_description
1 polymer ?
#
loop_
_entity_poly.entity_id
_entity_poly.type
_entity_poly.pdbx_seq_one_letter_code
_entity_poly.pdbx_strand_id
1 'polypeptide(L)'
;MWLARRVSCARCDRRERYRSRARLFERALGNGHSGEDDDLAECTELDVPAPVRARSTFAAIRRDRCFWRLLITFFVMSFAFTGLLTHFVPMLRSMDVEPSQAATLASLIGFAVIGSRVMVGFLLDHVRPGLVAGGVCALSAAGTCFLIVGGVAFAPLAAIALGLAIGGEIDMIGFFTARYFALAGYARAYSWMYTGFVIAAGISPLLIGMLFDALGTYSAALILCAALAAMCACAFATLPTPTPRTSPASLIPQPAETEL
;
A
#
# COMPACT_ATOMS: atom_id res chain seq x y z
N MET A 1 -5.12 25.85 -36.88
CA MET A 1 -6.27 26.79 -36.75
C MET A 1 -7.65 26.13 -36.90
N TRP A 2 -7.76 24.82 -37.22
CA TRP A 2 -9.04 24.14 -37.48
C TRP A 2 -9.69 23.45 -36.24
N LEU A 3 -8.92 23.15 -35.19
CA LEU A 3 -9.43 22.49 -33.97
C LEU A 3 -10.12 23.45 -32.98
N ALA A 4 -9.74 24.73 -32.94
CA ALA A 4 -10.32 25.70 -32.00
C ALA A 4 -11.77 26.08 -32.34
N ARG A 5 -12.17 26.04 -33.63
CA ARG A 5 -13.54 26.39 -34.05
C ARG A 5 -14.57 25.31 -33.72
N ARG A 6 -14.21 24.01 -33.77
CA ARG A 6 -15.14 22.92 -33.41
C ARG A 6 -15.45 22.87 -31.91
N VAL A 7 -14.47 23.13 -31.05
CA VAL A 7 -14.68 23.17 -29.60
C VAL A 7 -15.59 24.33 -29.18
N SER A 8 -15.51 25.46 -29.88
CA SER A 8 -16.39 26.61 -29.62
C SER A 8 -17.85 26.33 -29.99
N CYS A 9 -18.09 25.60 -31.09
CA CYS A 9 -19.44 25.25 -31.56
C CYS A 9 -20.16 24.26 -30.62
N ALA A 10 -19.46 23.22 -30.16
CA ALA A 10 -20.02 22.23 -29.21
C ALA A 10 -20.25 22.78 -27.79
N ARG A 11 -19.52 23.84 -27.41
CA ARG A 11 -19.70 24.54 -26.12
C ARG A 11 -20.84 25.56 -26.18
N CYS A 12 -21.11 26.14 -27.36
CA CYS A 12 -22.24 27.04 -27.62
C CYS A 12 -23.58 26.28 -27.56
N ASP A 13 -23.64 25.14 -28.24
CA ASP A 13 -24.83 24.27 -28.31
C ASP A 13 -25.22 23.69 -26.93
N ARG A 14 -24.23 23.33 -26.09
CA ARG A 14 -24.48 22.91 -24.70
C ARG A 14 -25.05 24.04 -23.82
N ARG A 15 -24.63 25.29 -24.05
CA ARG A 15 -25.12 26.46 -23.31
C ARG A 15 -26.55 26.83 -23.72
N GLU A 16 -26.90 26.69 -25.00
CA GLU A 16 -28.27 26.94 -25.48
C GLU A 16 -29.25 25.88 -24.98
N ARG A 17 -28.86 24.61 -24.92
CA ARG A 17 -29.67 23.53 -24.32
C ARG A 17 -29.88 23.67 -22.81
N TYR A 18 -28.92 24.25 -22.09
CA TYR A 18 -29.09 24.58 -20.67
C TYR A 18 -30.04 25.77 -20.47
N ARG A 19 -29.94 26.80 -21.33
CA ARG A 19 -30.82 27.97 -21.29
C ARG A 19 -32.26 27.67 -21.71
N SER A 20 -32.49 26.70 -22.59
CA SER A 20 -33.84 26.27 -22.96
C SER A 20 -34.50 25.44 -21.85
N ARG A 21 -33.75 24.57 -21.15
CA ARG A 21 -34.23 23.87 -19.95
C ARG A 21 -34.50 24.81 -18.78
N ALA A 22 -33.65 25.81 -18.57
CA ALA A 22 -33.87 26.83 -17.53
C ALA A 22 -35.15 27.65 -17.79
N ARG A 23 -35.42 28.02 -19.06
CA ARG A 23 -36.66 28.72 -19.43
C ARG A 23 -37.91 27.85 -19.35
N LEU A 24 -37.79 26.54 -19.59
CA LEU A 24 -38.87 25.58 -19.37
C LEU A 24 -39.16 25.39 -17.87
N PHE A 25 -38.12 25.42 -17.03
CA PHE A 25 -38.22 25.34 -15.58
C PHE A 25 -38.83 26.63 -14.97
N GLU A 26 -38.44 27.82 -15.45
CA GLU A 26 -39.07 29.09 -15.06
C GLU A 26 -40.54 29.18 -15.48
N ARG A 27 -40.91 28.61 -16.65
CA ARG A 27 -42.32 28.50 -17.07
C ARG A 27 -43.12 27.53 -16.21
N ALA A 28 -42.49 26.49 -15.67
CA ALA A 28 -43.12 25.58 -14.72
C ALA A 28 -43.33 26.23 -13.34
N LEU A 29 -42.39 27.10 -12.91
CA LEU A 29 -42.49 27.82 -11.64
C LEU A 29 -43.43 29.05 -11.67
N GLY A 30 -43.74 29.60 -12.85
CA GLY A 30 -44.62 30.75 -13.02
C GLY A 30 -46.12 30.44 -13.05
N ASN A 31 -46.51 29.17 -13.15
CA ASN A 31 -47.91 28.75 -13.18
C ASN A 31 -48.29 28.11 -11.84
N GLY A 32 -48.50 28.94 -10.83
CA GLY A 32 -49.11 28.50 -9.59
C GLY A 32 -50.58 28.13 -9.80
N HIS A 33 -50.93 26.88 -9.49
CA HIS A 33 -52.27 26.50 -9.05
C HIS A 33 -52.13 25.56 -7.84
N SER A 34 -52.42 26.16 -6.68
CA SER A 34 -53.07 25.60 -5.50
C SER A 34 -53.22 24.07 -5.40
N GLY A 35 -52.51 23.48 -4.44
CA GLY A 35 -52.90 22.22 -3.81
C GLY A 35 -51.89 21.10 -3.98
N GLU A 36 -50.67 21.25 -3.46
CA GLU A 36 -49.69 20.16 -3.48
C GLU A 36 -48.62 20.34 -2.38
N ASP A 37 -49.07 20.46 -1.13
CA ASP A 37 -48.18 20.47 0.05
C ASP A 37 -47.75 19.04 0.48
N ASP A 38 -48.31 17.98 -0.13
CA ASP A 38 -47.92 16.58 0.14
C ASP A 38 -46.76 16.08 -0.74
N ASP A 39 -46.54 16.59 -1.96
CA ASP A 39 -45.53 16.02 -2.89
C ASP A 39 -44.12 16.60 -2.73
N LEU A 40 -43.94 17.67 -1.94
CA LEU A 40 -42.61 18.25 -1.68
C LEU A 40 -41.80 17.46 -0.64
N ALA A 41 -42.43 16.56 0.12
CA ALA A 41 -41.72 15.61 0.99
C ALA A 41 -41.11 14.45 0.19
N GLU A 42 -41.70 14.08 -0.95
CA GLU A 42 -41.32 12.89 -1.72
C GLU A 42 -40.16 13.15 -2.72
N CYS A 43 -39.93 14.41 -3.12
CA CYS A 43 -38.87 14.75 -4.06
C CYS A 43 -37.44 14.87 -3.46
N THR A 44 -37.28 14.68 -2.14
CA THR A 44 -35.94 14.63 -1.50
C THR A 44 -35.33 13.22 -1.50
N GLU A 45 -36.12 12.19 -1.83
CA GLU A 45 -35.66 10.81 -2.04
C GLU A 45 -35.59 10.45 -3.53
N LEU A 46 -35.00 11.32 -4.36
CA LEU A 46 -34.32 10.82 -5.55
C LEU A 46 -33.15 9.95 -5.06
N ASP A 47 -33.46 8.68 -4.82
CA ASP A 47 -32.55 7.56 -4.61
C ASP A 47 -31.58 7.56 -5.79
N VAL A 48 -30.50 8.34 -5.66
CA VAL A 48 -29.31 8.16 -6.47
C VAL A 48 -28.88 6.75 -6.10
N PRO A 49 -29.06 5.73 -6.97
CA PRO A 49 -28.75 4.37 -6.60
C PRO A 49 -27.31 4.38 -6.14
N ALA A 50 -27.12 4.17 -4.83
CA ALA A 50 -25.81 4.19 -4.21
C ALA A 50 -24.93 3.33 -5.11
N PRO A 51 -23.81 3.85 -5.65
CA PRO A 51 -23.07 3.17 -6.70
C PRO A 51 -22.88 1.75 -6.22
N VAL A 52 -23.34 0.78 -7.03
CA VAL A 52 -23.27 -0.66 -6.78
C VAL A 52 -21.79 -1.04 -6.73
N ARG A 53 -21.09 -0.58 -5.70
CA ARG A 53 -19.81 -1.07 -5.26
C ARG A 53 -20.20 -2.40 -4.66
N ALA A 54 -19.95 -3.47 -5.40
CA ALA A 54 -19.99 -4.82 -4.89
C ALA A 54 -19.45 -4.79 -3.46
N ARG A 55 -20.35 -4.98 -2.49
CA ARG A 55 -19.99 -5.14 -1.09
C ARG A 55 -19.19 -6.45 -1.07
N SER A 56 -17.89 -6.40 -1.32
CA SER A 56 -17.03 -7.45 -0.80
C SER A 56 -16.99 -7.21 0.71
N THR A 57 -18.04 -7.69 1.39
CA THR A 57 -18.10 -7.74 2.84
C THR A 57 -16.80 -8.39 3.31
N PHE A 58 -16.23 -7.94 4.43
CA PHE A 58 -14.99 -8.51 5.00
C PHE A 58 -15.01 -10.05 5.07
N ALA A 59 -16.19 -10.65 5.21
CA ALA A 59 -16.42 -12.09 5.12
C ALA A 59 -15.95 -12.73 3.80
N ALA A 60 -16.11 -12.05 2.65
CA ALA A 60 -15.61 -12.49 1.35
C ALA A 60 -14.09 -12.36 1.25
N ILE A 61 -13.53 -11.24 1.75
CA ILE A 61 -12.08 -11.01 1.78
C ILE A 61 -11.35 -12.10 2.59
N ARG A 62 -11.89 -12.48 3.75
CA ARG A 62 -11.31 -13.54 4.60
C ARG A 62 -11.31 -14.92 3.93
N ARG A 63 -12.21 -15.16 2.97
CA ARG A 63 -12.27 -16.44 2.23
C ARG A 63 -11.24 -16.50 1.10
N ASP A 64 -10.67 -15.36 0.71
CA ASP A 64 -9.65 -15.30 -0.32
C ASP A 64 -8.30 -15.80 0.22
N ARG A 65 -7.66 -16.71 -0.52
CA ARG A 65 -6.32 -17.22 -0.20
C ARG A 65 -5.27 -16.12 -0.34
N CYS A 66 -5.49 -15.12 -1.20
CA CYS A 66 -4.58 -14.00 -1.37
C CYS A 66 -4.46 -13.15 -0.09
N PHE A 67 -5.57 -12.99 0.65
CA PHE A 67 -5.59 -12.26 1.92
C PHE A 67 -4.67 -12.90 2.96
N TRP A 68 -4.81 -14.22 3.17
CA TRP A 68 -3.98 -14.94 4.14
C TRP A 68 -2.51 -15.02 3.71
N ARG A 69 -2.23 -15.16 2.41
CA ARG A 69 -0.86 -15.09 1.89
C ARG A 69 -0.22 -13.74 2.23
N LEU A 70 -0.88 -12.63 1.91
CA LEU A 70 -0.38 -11.29 2.22
C LEU A 70 -0.21 -11.08 3.73
N LEU A 71 -1.19 -11.49 4.53
CA LEU A 71 -1.12 -11.39 5.99
C LEU A 71 0.10 -12.12 6.55
N ILE A 72 0.34 -13.37 6.13
CA ILE A 72 1.49 -14.16 6.58
C ILE A 72 2.80 -13.55 6.07
N THR A 73 2.86 -13.09 4.82
CA THR A 73 4.06 -12.46 4.28
C THR A 73 4.42 -11.19 5.04
N PHE A 74 3.46 -10.30 5.32
CA PHE A 74 3.72 -9.09 6.12
C PHE A 74 4.06 -9.41 7.58
N PHE A 75 3.45 -10.46 8.15
CA PHE A 75 3.82 -10.94 9.48
C PHE A 75 5.29 -11.38 9.53
N VAL A 76 5.72 -12.23 8.59
CA VAL A 76 7.10 -12.72 8.54
C VAL A 76 8.10 -11.60 8.21
N MET A 77 7.73 -10.68 7.30
CA MET A 77 8.51 -9.51 6.94
C MET A 77 8.75 -8.61 8.16
N SER A 78 7.68 -8.25 8.88
CA SER A 78 7.76 -7.46 10.12
C SER A 78 8.64 -8.11 11.17
N PHE A 79 8.48 -9.42 11.35
CA PHE A 79 9.25 -10.19 12.31
C PHE A 79 10.75 -10.09 12.03
N ALA A 80 11.16 -10.30 10.78
CA ALA A 80 12.56 -10.24 10.39
C ALA A 80 13.14 -8.83 10.55
N PHE A 81 12.42 -7.80 10.10
CA PHE A 81 12.95 -6.44 10.04
C PHE A 81 12.96 -5.75 11.41
N THR A 82 11.87 -5.85 12.18
CA THR A 82 11.81 -5.27 13.52
C THR A 82 12.78 -5.98 14.46
N GLY A 83 12.88 -7.30 14.34
CA GLY A 83 13.81 -8.09 15.12
C GLY A 83 15.26 -7.69 14.86
N LEU A 84 15.64 -7.56 13.59
CA LEU A 84 16.98 -7.12 13.23
C LEU A 84 17.23 -5.65 13.63
N LEU A 85 16.25 -4.76 13.45
CA LEU A 85 16.37 -3.35 13.83
C LEU A 85 16.65 -3.17 15.32
N THR A 86 15.87 -3.85 16.17
CA THR A 86 15.97 -3.73 17.64
C THR A 86 17.29 -4.26 18.18
N HIS A 87 17.81 -5.34 17.58
CA HIS A 87 19.09 -5.94 17.97
C HIS A 87 20.29 -5.41 17.18
N PHE A 88 20.10 -4.46 16.26
CA PHE A 88 21.18 -3.96 15.42
C PHE A 88 22.32 -3.32 16.23
N VAL A 89 21.99 -2.40 17.14
CA VAL A 89 22.98 -1.73 18.00
C VAL A 89 23.61 -2.71 19.00
N PRO A 90 22.85 -3.51 19.78
CA PRO A 90 23.42 -4.55 20.65
C PRO A 90 24.36 -5.51 19.93
N MET A 91 24.01 -5.92 18.71
CA MET A 91 24.83 -6.80 17.88
C MET A 91 26.16 -6.14 17.51
N LEU A 92 26.17 -4.88 17.08
CA LEU A 92 27.43 -4.17 16.81
C LEU A 92 28.28 -4.05 18.09
N ARG A 93 27.65 -3.80 19.23
CA ARG A 93 28.34 -3.74 20.53
C ARG A 93 28.95 -5.09 20.91
N SER A 94 28.32 -6.21 20.57
CA SER A 94 28.89 -7.55 20.77
C SER A 94 30.09 -7.85 19.87
N MET A 95 30.30 -7.07 18.81
CA MET A 95 31.46 -7.13 17.92
C MET A 95 32.54 -6.11 18.30
N ASP A 96 32.56 -5.64 19.55
CA ASP A 96 33.49 -4.64 20.09
C ASP A 96 33.47 -3.26 19.38
N VAL A 97 32.38 -2.93 18.68
CA VAL A 97 32.22 -1.60 18.05
C VAL A 97 31.94 -0.54 19.11
N GLU A 98 32.63 0.59 19.06
CA GLU A 98 32.45 1.74 19.97
C GLU A 98 30.98 2.26 19.96
N PRO A 99 30.42 2.74 21.08
CA PRO A 99 29.02 3.22 21.10
C PRO A 99 28.74 4.35 20.12
N SER A 100 29.69 5.26 19.92
CA SER A 100 29.59 6.40 18.99
C SER A 100 29.48 5.93 17.53
N GLN A 101 30.28 4.94 17.15
CA GLN A 101 30.25 4.32 15.83
C GLN A 101 28.95 3.54 15.60
N ALA A 102 28.49 2.78 16.60
CA ALA A 102 27.23 2.06 16.52
C ALA A 102 26.02 3.01 16.35
N ALA A 103 26.02 4.15 17.06
CA ALA A 103 24.99 5.18 16.91
C ALA A 103 25.00 5.84 15.52
N THR A 104 26.19 6.03 14.94
CA THR A 104 26.35 6.55 13.57
C THR A 104 25.75 5.59 12.55
N LEU A 105 26.02 4.29 12.70
CA LEU A 105 25.43 3.25 11.85
C LEU A 105 23.91 3.15 12.00
N ALA A 106 23.40 3.29 13.22
CA ALA A 106 21.96 3.32 13.47
C ALA A 106 21.28 4.55 12.84
N SER A 107 21.95 5.70 12.84
CA SER A 107 21.45 6.92 12.19
C SER A 107 21.32 6.75 10.67
N LEU A 108 22.22 5.96 10.07
CA LEU A 108 22.17 5.62 8.65
C LEU A 108 20.90 4.85 8.27
N ILE A 109 20.41 3.98 9.16
CA ILE A 109 19.11 3.31 9.00
C ILE A 109 17.99 4.35 8.89
N GLY A 110 17.97 5.34 9.80
CA GLY A 110 16.96 6.40 9.80
C GLY A 110 16.95 7.23 8.51
N PHE A 111 18.12 7.63 8.02
CA PHE A 111 18.23 8.33 6.73
C PHE A 111 17.76 7.47 5.55
N ALA A 112 18.15 6.19 5.54
CA ALA A 112 17.72 5.24 4.52
C ALA A 112 16.19 5.02 4.54
N VAL A 113 15.56 4.98 5.72
CA VAL A 113 14.10 4.90 5.87
C VAL A 113 13.42 6.09 5.18
N ILE A 114 13.90 7.31 5.41
CA ILE A 114 13.33 8.53 4.80
C ILE A 114 13.45 8.46 3.27
N GLY A 115 14.65 8.15 2.76
CA GLY A 115 14.89 8.04 1.32
C GLY A 115 14.04 6.94 0.66
N SER A 116 13.85 5.83 1.36
CA SER A 116 13.08 4.70 0.84
C SER A 116 11.61 4.99 0.64
N ARG A 117 10.98 5.83 1.46
CA ARG A 117 9.54 6.16 1.28
C ARG A 117 9.27 6.80 -0.07
N VAL A 118 10.14 7.72 -0.48
CA VAL A 118 10.04 8.37 -1.78
C VAL A 118 10.38 7.37 -2.89
N MET A 119 11.45 6.61 -2.73
CA MET A 119 11.92 5.66 -3.75
C MET A 119 10.93 4.52 -3.99
N VAL A 120 10.45 3.86 -2.92
CA VAL A 120 9.52 2.73 -2.98
C VAL A 120 8.15 3.19 -3.45
N GLY A 121 7.64 4.32 -2.94
CA GLY A 121 6.39 4.89 -3.42
C GLY A 121 6.42 5.15 -4.93
N PHE A 122 7.48 5.80 -5.41
CA PHE A 122 7.69 6.02 -6.85
C PHE A 122 7.80 4.71 -7.64
N LEU A 123 8.57 3.73 -7.14
CA LEU A 123 8.74 2.44 -7.82
C LEU A 123 7.45 1.62 -7.89
N LEU A 124 6.60 1.67 -6.86
CA LEU A 124 5.32 0.97 -6.81
C LEU A 124 4.34 1.48 -7.89
N ASP A 125 4.48 2.73 -8.29
CA ASP A 125 3.64 3.33 -9.34
C ASP A 125 4.14 3.00 -10.76
N HIS A 126 5.44 2.81 -10.95
CA HIS A 126 6.05 2.58 -12.27
C HIS A 126 6.40 1.14 -12.60
N VAL A 127 6.60 0.29 -11.58
CA VAL A 127 7.08 -1.10 -11.72
C VAL A 127 6.04 -2.07 -11.17
N ARG A 128 6.13 -3.36 -11.55
CA ARG A 128 5.26 -4.41 -11.00
C ARG A 128 5.41 -4.44 -9.46
N PRO A 129 4.34 -4.22 -8.68
CA PRO A 129 4.43 -4.06 -7.22
C PRO A 129 5.06 -5.26 -6.50
N GLY A 130 4.80 -6.49 -6.97
CA GLY A 130 5.42 -7.70 -6.43
C GLY A 130 6.93 -7.77 -6.61
N LEU A 131 7.47 -7.21 -7.70
CA LEU A 131 8.91 -7.17 -7.94
C LEU A 131 9.61 -6.12 -7.09
N VAL A 132 8.98 -4.95 -6.89
CA VAL A 132 9.50 -3.91 -5.99
C VAL A 132 9.58 -4.46 -4.56
N ALA A 133 8.47 -5.02 -4.09
CA ALA A 133 8.36 -5.67 -2.79
C ALA A 133 9.41 -6.78 -2.61
N GLY A 134 9.52 -7.67 -3.58
CA GLY A 134 10.49 -8.76 -3.56
C GLY A 134 11.94 -8.26 -3.59
N GLY A 135 12.24 -7.24 -4.40
CA GLY A 135 13.57 -6.65 -4.54
C GLY A 135 14.05 -5.98 -3.26
N VAL A 136 13.17 -5.26 -2.57
CA VAL A 136 13.47 -4.63 -1.28
C VAL A 136 13.77 -5.69 -0.20
N CYS A 137 12.95 -6.75 -0.13
CA CYS A 137 13.20 -7.87 0.78
C CYS A 137 14.51 -8.61 0.43
N ALA A 138 14.80 -8.81 -0.85
CA ALA A 138 16.03 -9.45 -1.32
C ALA A 138 17.27 -8.59 -1.00
N LEU A 139 17.16 -7.27 -1.12
CA LEU A 139 18.23 -6.34 -0.76
C LEU A 139 18.55 -6.42 0.74
N SER A 140 17.51 -6.45 1.60
CA SER A 140 17.68 -6.64 3.04
C SER A 140 18.32 -7.99 3.38
N ALA A 141 17.87 -9.08 2.73
CA ALA A 141 18.46 -10.39 2.90
C ALA A 141 19.95 -10.39 2.50
N ALA A 142 20.29 -9.79 1.36
CA ALA A 142 21.66 -9.68 0.88
C ALA A 142 22.54 -8.85 1.85
N GLY A 143 22.04 -7.70 2.32
CA GLY A 143 22.73 -6.87 3.30
C GLY A 143 23.00 -7.62 4.60
N THR A 144 22.04 -8.42 5.06
CA THR A 144 22.18 -9.28 6.25
C THR A 144 23.21 -10.39 6.00
N CYS A 145 23.19 -11.04 4.83
CA CYS A 145 24.19 -12.04 4.47
C CYS A 145 25.61 -11.47 4.39
N PHE A 146 25.78 -10.27 3.82
CA PHE A 146 27.09 -9.60 3.81
C PHE A 146 27.59 -9.28 5.20
N LEU A 147 26.69 -8.92 6.12
CA LEU A 147 27.03 -8.71 7.52
C LEU A 147 27.52 -10.00 8.21
N ILE A 148 26.90 -11.14 7.90
CA ILE A 148 27.32 -12.45 8.43
C ILE A 148 28.73 -12.82 7.95
N VAL A 149 29.01 -12.61 6.66
CA VAL A 149 30.28 -13.06 6.05
C VAL A 149 31.42 -12.09 6.32
N GLY A 150 31.17 -10.79 6.24
CA GLY A 150 32.20 -9.76 6.29
C GLY A 150 32.22 -8.94 7.59
N GLY A 151 31.34 -9.24 8.54
CA GLY A 151 31.31 -8.60 9.86
C GLY A 151 31.13 -7.08 9.79
N VAL A 152 31.75 -6.37 10.73
CA VAL A 152 31.57 -4.92 10.95
C VAL A 152 31.86 -4.08 9.70
N ALA A 153 32.76 -4.52 8.81
CA ALA A 153 33.09 -3.79 7.58
C ALA A 153 31.86 -3.59 6.67
N PHE A 154 30.88 -4.50 6.73
CA PHE A 154 29.65 -4.44 5.93
C PHE A 154 28.44 -3.92 6.73
N ALA A 155 28.64 -3.51 7.98
CA ALA A 155 27.58 -2.91 8.80
C ALA A 155 26.91 -1.67 8.18
N PRO A 156 27.62 -0.75 7.49
CA PRO A 156 26.97 0.36 6.79
C PRO A 156 26.03 -0.10 5.68
N LEU A 157 26.44 -1.12 4.92
CA LEU A 157 25.63 -1.67 3.82
C LEU A 157 24.38 -2.36 4.37
N ALA A 158 24.53 -3.14 5.43
CA ALA A 158 23.42 -3.79 6.12
C ALA A 158 22.44 -2.76 6.71
N ALA A 159 22.95 -1.69 7.33
CA ALA A 159 22.14 -0.59 7.86
C ALA A 159 21.30 0.09 6.77
N ILE A 160 21.92 0.43 5.63
CA ILE A 160 21.20 1.04 4.50
C ILE A 160 20.16 0.07 3.94
N ALA A 161 20.53 -1.19 3.70
CA ALA A 161 19.61 -2.20 3.16
C ALA A 161 18.41 -2.45 4.09
N LEU A 162 18.66 -2.51 5.40
CA LEU A 162 17.62 -2.65 6.42
C LEU A 162 16.72 -1.41 6.48
N GLY A 163 17.29 -0.21 6.48
CA GLY A 163 16.52 1.03 6.49
C GLY A 163 15.67 1.21 5.24
N LEU A 164 16.21 0.83 4.07
CA LEU A 164 15.45 0.81 2.82
C LEU A 164 14.25 -0.14 2.88
N ALA A 165 14.40 -1.27 3.56
CA ALA A 165 13.34 -2.26 3.67
C ALA A 165 12.25 -1.88 4.67
N ILE A 166 12.65 -1.35 5.83
CA ILE A 166 11.73 -0.88 6.86
C ILE A 166 10.92 0.31 6.38
N GLY A 167 11.54 1.27 5.69
CA GLY A 167 10.80 2.47 5.30
C GLY A 167 9.73 2.23 4.24
N GLY A 168 9.85 1.19 3.41
CA GLY A 168 8.83 0.79 2.43
C GLY A 168 7.78 -0.20 2.94
N GLU A 169 7.96 -0.81 4.11
CA GLU A 169 7.12 -1.93 4.57
C GLU A 169 5.66 -1.53 4.80
N ILE A 170 5.42 -0.39 5.44
CA ILE A 170 4.08 0.10 5.78
C ILE A 170 3.37 0.61 4.52
N ASP A 171 4.12 1.27 3.63
CA ASP A 171 3.61 1.75 2.35
C ASP A 171 3.11 0.59 1.49
N MET A 172 3.85 -0.52 1.50
CA MET A 172 3.46 -1.75 0.82
C MET A 172 2.18 -2.36 1.41
N ILE A 173 2.00 -2.39 2.74
CA ILE A 173 0.75 -2.89 3.35
C ILE A 173 -0.46 -2.09 2.83
N GLY A 174 -0.37 -0.76 2.84
CA GLY A 174 -1.43 0.10 2.34
C GLY A 174 -1.69 -0.10 0.85
N PHE A 175 -0.63 -0.11 0.05
CA PHE A 175 -0.71 -0.26 -1.40
C PHE A 175 -1.32 -1.61 -1.82
N PHE A 176 -0.81 -2.71 -1.28
CA PHE A 176 -1.33 -4.06 -1.59
C PHE A 176 -2.78 -4.19 -1.11
N THR A 177 -3.11 -3.72 0.10
CA THR A 177 -4.50 -3.79 0.57
C THR A 177 -5.45 -3.00 -0.33
N ALA A 178 -5.04 -1.80 -0.77
CA ALA A 178 -5.85 -0.96 -1.64
C ALA A 178 -6.06 -1.58 -3.03
N ARG A 179 -5.07 -2.32 -3.54
CA ARG A 179 -5.13 -2.84 -4.91
C ARG A 179 -5.76 -4.23 -5.04
N TYR A 180 -5.69 -5.07 -4.01
CA TYR A 180 -6.30 -6.41 -4.03
C TYR A 180 -7.74 -6.44 -3.51
N PHE A 181 -8.12 -5.53 -2.61
CA PHE A 181 -9.43 -5.56 -1.97
C PHE A 181 -10.29 -4.35 -2.34
N ALA A 182 -11.60 -4.56 -2.42
CA ALA A 182 -12.52 -3.47 -2.71
C ALA A 182 -12.57 -2.46 -1.56
N LEU A 183 -12.85 -1.19 -1.90
CA LEU A 183 -12.84 -0.08 -0.95
C LEU A 183 -13.82 -0.28 0.23
N ALA A 184 -14.93 -0.99 0.00
CA ALA A 184 -15.94 -1.29 1.02
C ALA A 184 -15.40 -2.13 2.19
N GLY A 185 -14.34 -2.92 1.98
CA GLY A 185 -13.70 -3.75 3.01
C GLY A 185 -12.27 -3.33 3.36
N TYR A 186 -11.75 -2.26 2.75
CA TYR A 186 -10.35 -1.84 2.84
C TYR A 186 -9.89 -1.63 4.29
N ALA A 187 -10.60 -0.79 5.06
CA ALA A 187 -10.20 -0.46 6.42
C ALA A 187 -10.05 -1.72 7.30
N ARG A 188 -11.01 -2.66 7.20
CA ARG A 188 -10.94 -3.93 7.94
C ARG A 188 -9.77 -4.80 7.47
N ALA A 189 -9.57 -4.95 6.16
CA ALA A 189 -8.47 -5.74 5.64
C ALA A 189 -7.10 -5.15 6.05
N TYR A 190 -6.95 -3.84 5.92
CA TYR A 190 -5.74 -3.10 6.31
C TYR A 190 -5.45 -3.26 7.80
N SER A 191 -6.47 -3.07 8.65
CA SER A 191 -6.32 -3.23 10.10
C SER A 191 -5.87 -4.64 10.46
N TRP A 192 -6.43 -5.69 9.84
CA TRP A 192 -5.98 -7.05 10.11
C TRP A 192 -4.52 -7.28 9.70
N MET A 193 -4.10 -6.78 8.54
CA MET A 193 -2.71 -6.85 8.11
C MET A 193 -1.78 -6.10 9.07
N TYR A 194 -2.17 -4.89 9.46
CA TYR A 194 -1.41 -4.06 10.37
C TYR A 194 -1.35 -4.64 11.79
N THR A 195 -2.43 -5.25 12.29
CA THR A 195 -2.43 -5.96 13.58
C THR A 195 -1.47 -7.14 13.56
N GLY A 196 -1.49 -7.96 12.50
CA GLY A 196 -0.51 -9.04 12.33
C GLY A 196 0.92 -8.51 12.31
N PHE A 197 1.14 -7.43 11.56
CA PHE A 197 2.43 -6.73 11.51
C PHE A 197 2.92 -6.27 12.89
N VAL A 198 2.07 -5.62 13.69
CA VAL A 198 2.45 -5.12 15.02
C VAL A 198 2.68 -6.25 16.02
N ILE A 199 1.88 -7.33 15.95
CA ILE A 199 2.10 -8.52 16.78
C ILE A 199 3.46 -9.14 16.47
N ALA A 200 3.78 -9.32 15.19
CA ALA A 200 5.09 -9.81 14.77
C ALA A 200 6.22 -8.89 15.24
N ALA A 201 6.06 -7.57 15.09
CA ALA A 201 7.00 -6.57 15.53
C ALA A 201 7.28 -6.66 17.05
N GLY A 202 6.24 -6.89 17.86
CA GLY A 202 6.38 -7.04 19.32
C GLY A 202 6.99 -8.38 19.75
N ILE A 203 6.70 -9.48 19.05
CA ILE A 203 7.25 -10.81 19.39
C ILE A 203 8.71 -10.95 18.94
N SER A 204 9.11 -10.25 17.86
CA SER A 204 10.43 -10.41 17.25
C SER A 204 11.64 -10.19 18.18
N PRO A 205 11.71 -9.14 19.02
CA PRO A 205 12.89 -8.88 19.82
C PRO A 205 13.02 -9.89 20.96
N LEU A 206 11.90 -10.42 21.46
CA LEU A 206 11.86 -11.46 22.49
C LEU A 206 12.45 -12.77 21.95
N LEU A 207 12.03 -13.21 20.76
CA LEU A 207 12.54 -14.45 20.17
C LEU A 207 14.02 -14.34 19.79
N ILE A 208 14.46 -13.21 19.27
CA ILE A 208 15.89 -12.99 18.96
C ILE A 208 16.71 -12.90 20.25
N GLY A 209 16.19 -12.25 21.30
CA GLY A 209 16.83 -12.20 22.62
C GLY A 209 17.01 -13.60 23.21
N MET A 210 15.95 -14.42 23.21
CA MET A 210 16.04 -15.82 23.67
C MET A 210 17.06 -16.63 22.87
N LEU A 211 17.15 -16.40 21.55
CA LEU A 211 18.13 -17.09 20.71
C LEU A 211 19.56 -16.66 21.03
N PHE A 212 19.76 -15.38 21.35
CA PHE A 212 21.04 -14.87 21.83
C PHE A 212 21.39 -15.44 23.20
N ASP A 213 20.45 -15.48 24.15
CA ASP A 213 20.68 -16.04 25.48
C ASP A 213 21.05 -17.53 25.45
N ALA A 214 20.48 -18.29 24.50
CA ALA A 214 20.75 -19.72 24.34
C ALA A 214 22.08 -20.02 23.65
N LEU A 215 22.50 -19.21 22.67
CA LEU A 215 23.67 -19.49 21.82
C LEU A 215 24.88 -18.58 22.11
N GLY A 216 24.68 -17.48 22.82
CA GLY A 216 25.67 -16.44 23.10
C GLY A 216 26.14 -15.66 21.86
N THR A 217 25.54 -15.88 20.68
CA THR A 217 25.96 -15.28 19.41
C THR A 217 24.76 -14.84 18.57
N TYR A 218 24.95 -13.78 17.77
CA TYR A 218 23.92 -13.28 16.85
C TYR A 218 23.88 -13.99 15.49
N SER A 219 24.81 -14.91 15.21
CA SER A 219 24.90 -15.57 13.90
C SER A 219 23.62 -16.34 13.55
N ALA A 220 23.03 -17.06 14.51
CA ALA A 220 21.78 -17.78 14.28
C ALA A 220 20.59 -16.83 14.05
N ALA A 221 20.53 -15.72 14.79
CA ALA A 221 19.51 -14.70 14.60
C ALA A 221 19.61 -14.02 13.23
N LEU A 222 20.82 -13.72 12.77
CA LEU A 222 21.07 -13.16 11.45
C LEU A 222 20.68 -14.13 10.33
N ILE A 223 21.04 -15.42 10.45
CA ILE A 223 20.65 -16.45 9.48
C ILE A 223 19.12 -16.58 9.44
N LEU A 224 18.46 -16.58 10.60
CA LEU A 224 17.00 -16.62 10.69
C LEU A 224 16.39 -15.40 9.98
N CYS A 225 16.84 -14.19 10.29
CA CYS A 225 16.31 -12.96 9.66
C CYS A 225 16.55 -12.94 8.15
N ALA A 226 17.74 -13.34 7.69
CA ALA A 226 18.07 -13.43 6.27
C ALA A 226 17.19 -14.47 5.54
N ALA A 227 16.97 -15.64 6.14
CA ALA A 227 16.11 -16.68 5.59
C ALA A 227 14.65 -16.21 5.51
N LEU A 228 14.13 -15.58 6.56
CA LEU A 228 12.77 -15.02 6.58
C LEU A 228 12.61 -13.91 5.51
N ALA A 229 13.59 -13.01 5.39
CA ALA A 229 13.58 -11.96 4.37
C ALA A 229 13.63 -12.53 2.94
N ALA A 230 14.45 -13.57 2.70
CA ALA A 230 14.49 -14.27 1.41
C ALA A 230 13.18 -15.01 1.09
N MET A 231 12.54 -15.63 2.09
CA MET A 231 11.21 -16.23 1.93
C MET A 231 10.17 -15.17 1.56
N CYS A 232 10.18 -14.00 2.21
CA CYS A 232 9.31 -12.89 1.85
C CYS A 232 9.58 -12.39 0.43
N ALA A 233 10.85 -12.31 0.01
CA ALA A 233 11.20 -11.93 -1.36
C ALA A 233 10.56 -12.88 -2.40
N CYS A 234 10.65 -14.19 -2.16
CA CYS A 234 10.03 -15.20 -3.01
C CYS A 234 8.49 -15.13 -2.95
N ALA A 235 7.92 -14.92 -1.76
CA ALA A 235 6.48 -14.80 -1.58
C ALA A 235 5.90 -13.61 -2.36
N PHE A 236 6.56 -12.44 -2.31
CA PHE A 236 6.15 -11.25 -3.07
C PHE A 236 6.36 -11.41 -4.58
N ALA A 237 7.45 -12.05 -5.01
CA ALA A 237 7.71 -12.30 -6.43
C ALA A 237 6.67 -13.25 -7.07
N THR A 238 6.12 -14.19 -6.29
CA THR A 238 5.09 -15.15 -6.72
C THR A 238 3.65 -14.65 -6.54
N LEU A 239 3.46 -13.39 -6.13
CA LEU A 239 2.12 -12.82 -6.04
C LEU A 239 1.54 -12.56 -7.44
N PRO A 240 0.25 -12.89 -7.67
CA PRO A 240 -0.44 -12.53 -8.91
C PRO A 240 -0.35 -11.02 -9.15
N THR A 241 -0.16 -10.59 -10.40
CA THR A 241 -0.14 -9.15 -10.67
C THR A 241 -1.53 -8.56 -10.35
N PRO A 242 -1.64 -7.54 -9.48
CA PRO A 242 -2.93 -6.97 -9.14
C PRO A 242 -3.55 -6.35 -10.40
N THR A 243 -4.77 -6.77 -10.74
CA THR A 243 -5.49 -6.24 -11.90
C THR A 243 -5.62 -4.72 -11.75
N PRO A 244 -5.27 -3.91 -12.78
CA PRO A 244 -5.44 -2.47 -12.69
C PRO A 244 -6.89 -2.11 -12.35
N ARG A 245 -7.08 -1.18 -11.41
CA ARG A 245 -8.40 -0.59 -11.19
C ARG A 245 -8.86 0.01 -12.52
N THR A 246 -9.95 -0.47 -13.08
CA THR A 246 -10.64 0.19 -14.19
C THR A 246 -10.93 1.62 -13.74
N SER A 247 -10.33 2.60 -14.41
CA SER A 247 -10.48 4.01 -14.07
C SER A 247 -11.97 4.38 -14.18
N PRO A 248 -12.54 5.23 -13.30
CA PRO A 248 -13.96 5.61 -13.36
C PRO A 248 -14.40 6.16 -14.74
N ALA A 249 -13.44 6.63 -15.54
CA ALA A 249 -13.66 7.07 -16.92
C ALA A 249 -14.12 5.94 -17.87
N SER A 250 -13.82 4.67 -17.58
CA SER A 250 -14.29 3.53 -18.36
C SER A 250 -15.72 3.10 -18.02
N LEU A 251 -16.32 3.69 -16.98
CA LEU A 251 -17.72 3.47 -16.59
C LEU A 251 -18.65 4.54 -17.16
N ILE A 252 -18.12 5.58 -17.83
CA ILE A 252 -18.94 6.48 -18.64
C ILE A 252 -19.34 5.67 -19.88
N PRO A 253 -20.64 5.38 -20.09
CA PRO A 253 -21.10 4.73 -21.31
C PRO A 253 -20.58 5.55 -22.50
N GLN A 254 -19.70 4.95 -23.31
CA GLN A 254 -19.37 5.55 -24.59
C GLN A 254 -20.70 5.66 -25.35
N PRO A 255 -21.11 6.86 -25.80
CA PRO A 255 -22.31 6.97 -26.61
C PRO A 255 -22.11 6.03 -27.80
N ALA A 256 -23.04 5.09 -27.99
CA ALA A 256 -23.00 4.14 -29.08
C ALA A 256 -22.68 4.91 -30.36
N GLU A 257 -21.56 4.56 -31.00
CA GLU A 257 -21.30 5.00 -32.36
C GLU A 257 -22.45 4.43 -33.19
N THR A 258 -23.44 5.27 -33.48
CA THR A 258 -24.39 5.03 -34.55
C THR A 258 -23.58 4.95 -35.83
N GLU A 259 -23.18 3.74 -36.18
CA GLU A 259 -22.77 3.34 -37.53
C GLU A 259 -23.86 3.82 -38.48
N LEU A 260 -23.50 4.78 -39.34
CA LEU A 260 -24.31 5.32 -40.45
C LEU A 260 -23.88 4.64 -41.74
#